data_AF-A0A970XEJ3-F1
#
_entry.id   AF-A0A970XEJ3-F1
#
_cell.length_a   1.000
_cell.length_b   1.000
_cell.length_c   1.000
_cell.angle_alpha   90.00
_cell.angle_beta   90.00
_cell.angle_gamma   90.00
#
_symmetry.space_group_name_H-M   'P 1'
#
loop_
_entity.id
_entity.type
_entity.pdbx_description
1 polymer ?
#
loop_
_entity_poly.entity_id
_entity_poly.type
_entity_poly.pdbx_seq_one_letter_code
_entity_poly.pdbx_strand_id
1 'polypeptide(L)'
;MKKALTLTLALSVIFVLFACGGKPAETPSPSAPAETTDSVTSEAPASEAPRAALEKGFFDPSIDYIAAGRYQVAYIHTGVSVMYDMLSDAFKAWADKLNVEFNSFTASDDDQFLATVQSYCDQSYDGLILDPTPAAYPAAAELLSRNNMPWMSGMAPAYDENMKLLHPAVGYDDHALGYDMYTWCIDYAKSTWPDATPENTGGIFIGYADLQLPEIRRTGAYDAWLGNGYKEGSFFFLDGAAGDMTAQTAYNLAAPVMDANSKLKYWIGCGFFDDYSVGIARAAADAGKAGTAVCSTAGGTALISLWDAGGTGALKSAVCIEPRLYTEPIFCGLYAMITGRVTPASLWPEWIDRSAGQTYADLRLPAVTITQDNYKDYLAFVDTYTELDAYPYPETDATYPVLAAPPAATSASANLTTTG
;
A
#
# COMPACT_ATOMS: atom_id res chain seq x y z
N MET A 1 -30.29 -8.67 41.93
CA MET A 1 -28.97 -8.43 42.57
C MET A 1 -28.03 -9.53 42.12
N LYS A 2 -26.97 -9.12 41.41
CA LYS A 2 -26.12 -9.93 40.55
C LYS A 2 -25.14 -10.78 41.36
N LYS A 3 -25.00 -12.06 40.96
CA LYS A 3 -23.82 -12.90 41.21
C LYS A 3 -23.37 -13.42 39.84
N ALA A 4 -22.20 -12.99 39.38
CA ALA A 4 -21.40 -13.62 38.32
C ALA A 4 -20.08 -12.82 38.25
N LEU A 5 -19.00 -13.37 38.80
CA LEU A 5 -17.96 -14.11 38.07
C LEU A 5 -16.93 -13.11 37.48
N THR A 6 -15.89 -12.84 38.26
CA THR A 6 -14.68 -12.15 37.80
C THR A 6 -13.65 -13.23 37.49
N LEU A 7 -13.40 -13.45 36.19
CA LEU A 7 -12.32 -14.30 35.70
C LEU A 7 -11.09 -13.42 35.50
N THR A 8 -10.08 -13.64 36.34
CA THR A 8 -8.77 -12.99 36.25
C THR A 8 -7.97 -13.69 35.14
N LEU A 9 -7.76 -13.02 34.00
CA LEU A 9 -6.88 -13.52 32.94
C LEU A 9 -5.47 -12.99 33.20
N ALA A 10 -4.54 -13.91 33.51
CA ALA A 10 -3.13 -13.65 33.71
C ALA A 10 -2.31 -14.26 32.57
N LEU A 11 -1.34 -13.46 32.10
CA LEU A 11 -0.04 -13.81 31.52
C LEU A 11 0.02 -14.81 30.33
N SER A 12 0.51 -14.30 29.20
CA SER A 12 1.66 -14.90 28.50
C SER A 12 2.25 -13.91 27.46
N VAL A 13 3.12 -13.02 27.93
CA VAL A 13 4.12 -12.34 27.07
C VAL A 13 5.35 -13.24 27.06
N ILE A 14 5.62 -13.90 25.94
CA ILE A 14 6.85 -14.70 25.76
C ILE A 14 7.94 -13.76 25.24
N PHE A 15 8.82 -13.34 26.16
CA PHE A 15 10.12 -12.77 25.85
C PHE A 15 11.07 -13.88 25.39
N VAL A 16 11.66 -13.75 24.20
CA VAL A 16 12.83 -14.54 23.79
C VAL A 16 14.08 -13.76 24.16
N LEU A 17 14.83 -14.29 25.14
CA LEU A 17 16.13 -13.82 25.58
C LEU A 17 17.22 -14.25 24.58
N PHE A 18 17.99 -13.30 24.03
CA PHE A 18 19.31 -13.59 23.48
C PHE A 18 20.38 -13.14 24.46
N ALA A 19 21.13 -14.11 24.98
CA ALA A 19 22.29 -13.93 25.82
C ALA A 19 23.52 -13.56 24.97
N CYS A 20 24.26 -12.55 25.42
CA CYS A 20 25.57 -12.17 24.91
C CYS A 20 26.61 -13.28 25.14
N GLY A 21 27.48 -13.51 24.16
CA GLY A 21 28.64 -14.39 24.32
C GLY A 21 29.65 -14.33 23.16
N GLY A 22 30.67 -13.47 23.31
CA GLY A 22 32.07 -13.74 22.95
C GLY A 22 32.48 -13.96 21.48
N LYS A 23 33.21 -12.98 20.92
CA LYS A 23 34.10 -13.11 19.74
C LYS A 23 35.38 -13.86 20.12
N PRO A 24 36.01 -14.63 19.20
CA PRO A 24 37.35 -14.18 18.75
C PRO A 24 37.75 -14.50 17.28
N ALA A 25 38.50 -13.54 16.72
CA ALA A 25 39.66 -13.57 15.80
C ALA A 25 39.66 -14.28 14.41
N GLU A 26 40.17 -13.52 13.42
CA GLU A 26 40.49 -13.81 12.01
C GLU A 26 41.78 -14.63 11.79
N THR A 27 41.91 -15.34 10.64
CA THR A 27 43.04 -15.28 9.65
C THR A 27 42.74 -16.13 8.37
N PRO A 28 43.50 -16.08 7.22
CA PRO A 28 42.93 -15.75 5.90
C PRO A 28 43.18 -16.75 4.72
N SER A 29 42.49 -16.49 3.59
CA SER A 29 42.81 -16.82 2.16
C SER A 29 42.82 -18.30 1.68
N PRO A 30 42.67 -18.63 0.36
CA PRO A 30 42.98 -17.83 -0.84
C PRO A 30 41.93 -17.79 -1.99
N SER A 31 42.26 -16.98 -3.01
CA SER A 31 41.50 -16.56 -4.19
C SER A 31 41.31 -17.56 -5.35
N ALA A 32 40.26 -17.26 -6.14
CA ALA A 32 40.09 -17.34 -7.61
C ALA A 32 39.56 -18.66 -8.24
N PRO A 33 38.95 -18.64 -9.46
CA PRO A 33 38.61 -17.50 -10.34
C PRO A 33 37.12 -17.41 -10.77
N ALA A 34 36.79 -16.27 -11.38
CA ALA A 34 35.50 -15.85 -11.91
C ALA A 34 34.97 -16.71 -13.07
N GLU A 35 33.66 -16.96 -13.07
CA GLU A 35 32.88 -17.27 -14.27
C GLU A 35 31.81 -16.18 -14.45
N THR A 36 31.86 -15.58 -15.62
CA THR A 36 30.92 -14.62 -16.20
C THR A 36 29.56 -15.29 -16.41
N THR A 37 28.53 -14.80 -15.72
CA THR A 37 27.13 -14.96 -16.14
C THR A 37 26.58 -13.60 -16.52
N ASP A 38 26.28 -13.47 -17.81
CA ASP A 38 25.59 -12.34 -18.41
C ASP A 38 24.21 -12.18 -17.76
N SER A 39 24.09 -11.17 -16.90
CA SER A 39 22.81 -10.68 -16.40
C SER A 39 22.13 -9.92 -17.53
N VAL A 40 21.07 -10.49 -18.10
CA VAL A 40 20.12 -9.73 -18.92
C VAL A 40 19.29 -8.88 -17.98
N THR A 41 19.78 -7.69 -17.65
CA THR A 41 18.99 -6.63 -17.02
C THR A 41 18.13 -6.01 -18.11
N SER A 42 16.83 -6.25 -18.05
CA SER A 42 15.84 -5.40 -18.72
C SER A 42 15.77 -4.07 -17.96
N GLU A 43 16.64 -3.13 -18.29
CA GLU A 43 16.53 -1.74 -17.83
C GLU A 43 15.26 -1.12 -18.43
N ALA A 44 14.22 -0.97 -17.61
CA ALA A 44 13.30 0.15 -17.77
C ALA A 44 14.10 1.43 -17.45
N PRO A 45 13.95 2.52 -18.22
CA PRO A 45 14.75 3.71 -18.01
C PRO A 45 14.47 4.29 -16.62
N ALA A 46 15.51 4.39 -15.81
CA ALA A 46 15.50 5.15 -14.56
C ALA A 46 15.21 6.61 -14.90
N SER A 47 14.08 7.12 -14.43
CA SER A 47 13.76 8.54 -14.47
C SER A 47 14.61 9.26 -13.41
N GLU A 48 15.82 9.67 -13.79
CA GLU A 48 16.55 10.73 -13.10
C GLU A 48 15.82 12.07 -13.32
N ALA A 49 14.71 12.29 -12.63
CA ALA A 49 14.14 13.62 -12.51
C ALA A 49 14.72 14.26 -11.24
N PRO A 50 15.67 15.22 -11.33
CA PRO A 50 15.95 16.05 -10.17
C PRO A 50 14.66 16.77 -9.76
N ARG A 51 14.41 16.89 -8.46
CA ARG A 51 13.29 17.61 -7.80
C ARG A 51 13.04 19.04 -8.35
N ALA A 52 13.95 19.56 -9.16
CA ALA A 52 14.10 20.94 -9.60
C ALA A 52 13.06 21.46 -10.62
N ALA A 53 12.08 20.66 -11.04
CA ALA A 53 10.97 21.12 -11.88
C ALA A 53 9.64 20.43 -11.53
N LEU A 54 9.41 20.13 -10.25
CA LEU A 54 8.18 19.46 -9.85
C LEU A 54 6.95 20.32 -10.14
N GLU A 55 5.99 19.72 -10.84
CA GLU A 55 4.76 20.35 -11.28
C GLU A 55 3.90 20.80 -10.09
N LYS A 56 2.94 21.69 -10.33
CA LYS A 56 2.02 22.11 -9.27
C LYS A 56 1.32 20.88 -8.69
N GLY A 57 1.36 20.75 -7.36
CA GLY A 57 0.84 19.58 -6.66
C GLY A 57 1.92 18.71 -6.00
N PHE A 58 3.19 19.07 -6.12
CA PHE A 58 4.31 18.44 -5.41
C PHE A 58 5.04 19.44 -4.50
N PHE A 59 5.94 18.96 -3.65
CA PHE A 59 6.76 19.83 -2.81
C PHE A 59 7.69 20.71 -3.64
N ASP A 60 7.68 22.01 -3.35
CA ASP A 60 8.47 23.01 -4.07
C ASP A 60 9.37 23.75 -3.07
N PRO A 61 10.67 23.41 -3.00
CA PRO A 61 11.59 24.03 -2.04
C PRO A 61 11.84 25.52 -2.29
N SER A 62 11.39 26.07 -3.43
CA SER A 62 11.51 27.49 -3.73
C SER A 62 10.45 28.35 -3.03
N ILE A 63 9.42 27.73 -2.45
CA ILE A 63 8.33 28.43 -1.75
C ILE A 63 8.73 28.67 -0.29
N ASP A 64 8.59 29.92 0.15
CA ASP A 64 8.63 30.27 1.57
C ASP A 64 7.26 29.98 2.21
N TYR A 65 7.10 28.75 2.70
CA TYR A 65 5.88 28.29 3.35
C TYR A 65 5.56 29.01 4.66
N ILE A 66 6.56 29.60 5.32
CA ILE A 66 6.35 30.40 6.54
C ILE A 66 5.70 31.74 6.17
N ALA A 67 6.21 32.38 5.12
CA ALA A 67 5.68 33.66 4.65
C ALA A 67 4.27 33.55 4.03
N ALA A 68 3.88 32.36 3.55
CA ALA A 68 2.56 32.11 2.95
C ALA A 68 1.39 32.17 3.95
N GLY A 69 1.68 32.20 5.26
CA GLY A 69 0.68 32.09 6.31
C GLY A 69 0.53 30.66 6.82
N ARG A 70 -0.36 30.46 7.80
CA ARG A 70 -0.59 29.15 8.41
C ARG A 70 -2.03 28.71 8.10
N TYR A 71 -2.16 27.67 7.29
CA TYR A 71 -3.44 27.07 6.93
C TYR A 71 -3.82 25.97 7.92
N GLN A 72 -5.09 25.60 7.97
CA GLN A 72 -5.62 24.50 8.79
C GLN A 72 -6.19 23.40 7.88
N VAL A 73 -5.61 22.20 7.96
CA VAL A 73 -6.03 21.02 7.19
C VAL A 73 -6.39 19.89 8.13
N ALA A 74 -7.38 19.09 7.75
CA ALA A 74 -7.67 17.84 8.44
C ALA A 74 -7.74 16.64 7.52
N TYR A 75 -7.31 15.49 8.05
CA TYR A 75 -7.61 14.17 7.49
C TYR A 75 -8.77 13.54 8.26
N ILE A 76 -9.83 13.15 7.56
CA ILE A 76 -10.99 12.49 8.11
C ILE A 76 -11.07 11.12 7.44
N HIS A 77 -11.14 10.03 8.20
CA HIS A 77 -11.20 8.68 7.65
C HIS A 77 -12.16 7.78 8.43
N THR A 78 -12.69 6.75 7.77
CA THR A 78 -13.37 5.63 8.41
C THR A 78 -12.41 4.43 8.45
N GLY A 79 -12.45 3.68 9.54
CA GLY A 79 -11.60 2.49 9.74
C GLY A 79 -10.38 2.73 10.62
N VAL A 80 -9.89 1.63 11.20
CA VAL A 80 -8.74 1.61 12.12
C VAL A 80 -7.79 0.51 11.66
N SER A 81 -6.58 0.88 11.28
CA SER A 81 -5.48 -0.03 10.99
C SER A 81 -4.16 0.73 11.07
N VAL A 82 -3.05 -0.01 11.16
CA VAL A 82 -1.69 0.58 11.14
C VAL A 82 -1.47 1.47 9.92
N MET A 83 -2.10 1.14 8.78
CA MET A 83 -2.00 1.92 7.55
C MET A 83 -2.59 3.33 7.71
N TYR A 84 -3.73 3.49 8.39
CA TYR A 84 -4.35 4.80 8.63
C TYR A 84 -3.53 5.66 9.60
N ASP A 85 -2.94 5.04 10.63
CA ASP A 85 -2.05 5.73 11.56
C ASP A 85 -0.82 6.28 10.82
N MET A 86 -0.22 5.48 9.94
CA MET A 86 0.93 5.92 9.15
C MET A 86 0.60 7.00 8.13
N LEU A 87 -0.56 6.93 7.48
CA LEU A 87 -0.99 8.01 6.58
C LEU A 87 -1.20 9.31 7.37
N SER A 88 -1.79 9.23 8.57
CA SER A 88 -1.92 10.38 9.46
C SER A 88 -0.56 10.97 9.83
N ASP A 89 0.43 10.13 10.17
CA ASP A 89 1.79 10.56 10.50
C ASP A 89 2.52 11.17 9.29
N ALA A 90 2.37 10.57 8.10
CA ALA A 90 2.96 11.08 6.86
C ALA A 90 2.34 12.43 6.44
N PHE A 91 1.01 12.56 6.53
CA PHE A 91 0.33 13.85 6.33
C PHE A 91 0.77 14.89 7.35
N LYS A 92 0.95 14.51 8.62
CA LYS A 92 1.47 15.41 9.65
C LYS A 92 2.90 15.88 9.33
N ALA A 93 3.76 15.00 8.84
CA ALA A 93 5.12 15.34 8.45
C ALA A 93 5.14 16.34 7.28
N TRP A 94 4.30 16.13 6.25
CA TRP A 94 4.12 17.09 5.17
C TRP A 94 3.53 18.42 5.66
N ALA A 95 2.54 18.38 6.55
CA ALA A 95 1.95 19.58 7.14
C ALA A 95 3.00 20.42 7.89
N ASP A 96 3.85 19.80 8.71
CA ASP A 96 4.94 20.49 9.41
C ASP A 96 5.91 21.14 8.43
N LYS A 97 6.30 20.40 7.38
CA LYS A 97 7.21 20.89 6.35
C LYS A 97 6.63 22.08 5.57
N LEU A 98 5.31 22.10 5.36
CA LEU A 98 4.58 23.13 4.63
C LEU A 98 3.99 24.24 5.53
N ASN A 99 4.31 24.25 6.82
CA ASN A 99 3.78 25.20 7.81
C ASN A 99 2.23 25.22 7.88
N VAL A 100 1.61 24.04 7.96
CA VAL A 100 0.16 23.84 8.05
C VAL A 100 -0.20 23.25 9.42
N GLU A 101 -1.27 23.75 10.04
CA GLU A 101 -1.90 23.10 11.21
C GLU A 101 -2.67 21.87 10.74
N PHE A 102 -2.32 20.71 11.28
CA PHE A 102 -2.91 19.44 10.88
C PHE A 102 -3.66 18.77 12.04
N ASN A 103 -4.82 18.21 11.73
CA ASN A 103 -5.57 17.32 12.60
C ASN A 103 -5.96 16.03 11.86
N SER A 104 -6.03 14.90 12.57
CA SER A 104 -6.61 13.66 12.05
C SER A 104 -7.82 13.26 12.89
N PHE A 105 -8.86 12.73 12.24
CA PHE A 105 -10.08 12.28 12.89
C PHE A 105 -10.57 10.96 12.29
N THR A 106 -10.75 9.97 13.15
CA THR A 106 -11.36 8.69 12.78
C THR A 106 -12.85 8.70 13.10
N ALA A 107 -13.68 8.60 12.06
CA ALA A 107 -15.12 8.40 12.18
C ALA A 107 -15.46 6.92 12.35
N SER A 108 -16.45 6.61 13.19
CA SER A 108 -16.96 5.24 13.41
C SER A 108 -17.78 4.71 12.24
N ASP A 109 -18.38 5.61 11.46
CA ASP A 109 -19.28 5.33 10.35
C ASP A 109 -19.41 6.55 9.43
N ASP A 110 -20.09 6.37 8.30
CA ASP A 110 -20.28 7.42 7.30
C ASP A 110 -21.15 8.58 7.79
N ASP A 111 -22.07 8.35 8.73
CA ASP A 111 -22.90 9.42 9.31
C ASP A 111 -22.04 10.37 10.17
N GLN A 112 -21.20 9.81 11.04
CA GLN A 112 -20.23 10.58 11.81
C GLN A 112 -19.21 11.25 10.89
N PHE A 113 -18.78 10.57 9.83
CA PHE A 113 -17.88 11.13 8.82
C PHE A 113 -18.46 12.42 8.21
N LEU A 114 -19.67 12.34 7.64
CA LEU A 114 -20.31 13.48 6.97
C LEU A 114 -20.61 14.62 7.96
N ALA A 115 -21.01 14.30 9.19
CA ALA A 115 -21.20 15.30 10.25
C ALA A 115 -19.89 16.02 10.60
N THR A 116 -18.77 15.29 10.63
CA THR A 116 -17.44 15.87 10.89
C THR A 116 -16.99 16.76 9.74
N VAL A 117 -17.18 16.32 8.48
CA VAL A 117 -16.90 17.16 7.30
C VAL A 117 -17.66 18.48 7.38
N GLN A 118 -18.97 18.46 7.66
CA GLN A 118 -19.75 19.69 7.81
C GLN A 118 -19.22 20.56 8.95
N SER A 119 -18.89 19.94 10.09
CA SER A 119 -18.35 20.68 11.23
C SER A 119 -17.02 21.37 10.91
N TYR A 120 -16.14 20.76 10.12
CA TYR A 120 -14.87 21.38 9.74
C TYR A 120 -15.05 22.47 8.69
N CYS A 121 -16.04 22.36 7.79
CA CYS A 121 -16.47 23.49 6.98
C CYS A 121 -16.93 24.68 7.84
N ASP A 122 -17.75 24.42 8.87
CA ASP A 122 -18.26 25.47 9.76
C ASP A 122 -17.14 26.10 10.63
N GLN A 123 -16.13 25.32 10.99
CA GLN A 123 -14.95 25.75 11.75
C GLN A 123 -13.90 26.48 10.89
N SER A 124 -14.17 26.71 9.60
CA SER A 124 -13.28 27.42 8.69
C SER A 124 -11.91 26.75 8.52
N TYR A 125 -11.86 25.42 8.48
CA TYR A 125 -10.69 24.72 7.93
C TYR A 125 -10.44 25.19 6.49
N ASP A 126 -9.19 25.18 6.05
CA ASP A 126 -8.80 25.63 4.72
C ASP A 126 -8.85 24.50 3.69
N GLY A 127 -8.70 23.24 4.12
CA GLY A 127 -8.83 22.09 3.25
C GLY A 127 -8.97 20.77 3.99
N LEU A 128 -9.50 19.76 3.30
CA LEU A 128 -9.79 18.45 3.89
C LEU A 128 -9.22 17.29 3.06
N ILE A 129 -8.75 16.25 3.72
CA ILE A 129 -8.39 14.97 3.12
C ILE A 129 -9.40 13.93 3.60
N LEU A 130 -9.96 13.15 2.67
CA LEU A 130 -11.12 12.30 2.92
C LEU A 130 -10.81 10.83 2.62
N ASP A 131 -11.15 9.94 3.56
CA ASP A 131 -11.21 8.50 3.34
C ASP A 131 -12.44 7.85 4.00
N PRO A 132 -13.66 8.15 3.51
CA PRO A 132 -14.87 7.44 3.94
C PRO A 132 -14.98 6.08 3.27
N THR A 133 -16.11 5.38 3.49
CA THR A 133 -16.45 4.28 2.57
C THR A 133 -16.74 4.84 1.17
N PRO A 134 -16.59 4.02 0.10
CA PRO A 134 -16.88 4.47 -1.26
C PRO A 134 -18.29 5.06 -1.45
N ALA A 135 -19.27 4.59 -0.68
CA ALA A 135 -20.66 5.03 -0.77
C ALA A 135 -20.88 6.48 -0.29
N ALA A 136 -20.00 7.00 0.59
CA ALA A 136 -20.15 8.33 1.18
C ALA A 136 -19.46 9.45 0.38
N TYR A 137 -18.61 9.11 -0.61
CA TYR A 137 -17.91 10.10 -1.42
C TYR A 137 -18.82 11.09 -2.17
N PRO A 138 -19.91 10.66 -2.86
CA PRO A 138 -20.78 11.60 -3.56
C PRO A 138 -21.40 12.65 -2.63
N ALA A 139 -21.86 12.24 -1.45
CA ALA A 139 -22.45 13.14 -0.46
C ALA A 139 -21.41 14.11 0.13
N ALA A 140 -20.20 13.62 0.42
CA ALA A 140 -19.10 14.46 0.88
C ALA A 140 -18.68 15.48 -0.18
N ALA A 141 -18.57 15.08 -1.45
CA ALA A 141 -18.22 15.97 -2.55
C ALA A 141 -19.25 17.09 -2.75
N GLU A 142 -20.56 16.78 -2.68
CA GLU A 142 -21.61 17.80 -2.74
C GLU A 142 -21.52 18.79 -1.56
N LEU A 143 -21.27 18.26 -0.35
CA LEU A 143 -21.10 19.06 0.85
C LEU A 143 -19.94 20.06 0.72
N LEU A 144 -18.78 19.59 0.27
CA LEU A 144 -17.57 20.40 0.12
C LEU A 144 -17.71 21.44 -0.99
N SER A 145 -18.32 21.05 -2.11
CA SER A 145 -18.64 21.96 -3.22
C SER A 145 -19.53 23.12 -2.77
N ARG A 146 -20.59 22.85 -1.99
CA ARG A 146 -21.48 23.91 -1.45
C ARG A 146 -20.76 24.87 -0.49
N ASN A 147 -19.72 24.40 0.19
CA ASN A 147 -18.92 25.19 1.12
C ASN A 147 -17.67 25.82 0.48
N ASN A 148 -17.43 25.59 -0.83
CA ASN A 148 -16.19 25.95 -1.53
C ASN A 148 -14.92 25.46 -0.82
N MET A 149 -14.97 24.28 -0.21
CA MET A 149 -13.87 23.69 0.54
C MET A 149 -12.95 22.89 -0.41
N PRO A 150 -11.66 23.25 -0.55
CA PRO A 150 -10.67 22.41 -1.22
C PRO A 150 -10.52 21.06 -0.52
N TRP A 151 -10.39 19.98 -1.28
CA TRP A 151 -10.19 18.66 -0.70
C TRP A 151 -9.39 17.71 -1.58
N MET A 152 -8.95 16.59 -1.04
CA MET A 152 -8.41 15.45 -1.79
C MET A 152 -8.92 14.15 -1.18
N SER A 153 -9.07 13.09 -1.97
CA SER A 153 -9.18 11.74 -1.40
C SER A 153 -7.83 11.31 -0.82
N GLY A 154 -7.84 10.53 0.27
CA GLY A 154 -6.63 9.97 0.86
C GLY A 154 -6.15 8.73 0.11
N MET A 155 -6.71 7.56 0.41
CA MET A 155 -6.38 6.25 -0.16
C MET A 155 -7.22 5.86 -1.37
N ALA A 156 -8.54 5.99 -1.27
CA ALA A 156 -9.45 5.50 -2.31
C ALA A 156 -9.88 6.66 -3.20
N PRO A 157 -9.74 6.57 -4.54
CA PRO A 157 -10.23 7.63 -5.41
C PRO A 157 -11.75 7.82 -5.23
N ALA A 158 -12.17 9.08 -5.20
CA ALA A 158 -13.58 9.43 -5.06
C ALA A 158 -14.29 9.32 -6.41
N TYR A 159 -15.06 8.25 -6.62
CA TYR A 159 -15.85 8.04 -7.84
C TYR A 159 -17.34 8.35 -7.64
N ASP A 160 -18.00 8.75 -8.73
CA ASP A 160 -19.45 8.70 -8.85
C ASP A 160 -19.94 7.30 -9.28
N GLU A 161 -21.26 7.15 -9.42
CA GLU A 161 -21.89 5.90 -9.87
C GLU A 161 -21.46 5.44 -11.29
N ASN A 162 -20.89 6.34 -12.10
CA ASN A 162 -20.46 6.10 -13.48
C ASN A 162 -18.93 5.97 -13.59
N MET A 163 -18.23 5.77 -12.47
CA MET A 163 -16.76 5.67 -12.42
C MET A 163 -16.04 6.94 -12.88
N LYS A 164 -16.68 8.10 -12.77
CA LYS A 164 -16.04 9.40 -12.96
C LYS A 164 -15.47 9.87 -11.65
N LEU A 165 -14.25 10.38 -11.69
CA LEU A 165 -13.66 11.04 -10.55
C LEU A 165 -14.52 12.25 -10.17
N LEU A 166 -14.80 12.38 -8.88
CA LEU A 166 -15.45 13.54 -8.27
C LEU A 166 -14.44 14.66 -8.00
N HIS A 167 -13.15 14.32 -7.91
CA HIS A 167 -12.02 15.21 -7.62
C HIS A 167 -10.69 14.55 -8.04
N PRO A 168 -9.57 15.28 -8.20
CA PRO A 168 -8.28 14.65 -8.38
C PRO A 168 -7.95 13.61 -7.30
N ALA A 169 -7.32 12.53 -7.73
CA ALA A 169 -6.93 11.42 -6.87
C ALA A 169 -5.48 11.03 -7.10
N VAL A 170 -4.90 10.36 -6.11
CA VAL A 170 -3.59 9.73 -6.18
C VAL A 170 -3.78 8.26 -5.84
N GLY A 171 -3.17 7.36 -6.61
CA GLY A 171 -3.31 5.92 -6.40
C GLY A 171 -2.14 5.13 -6.97
N TYR A 172 -2.33 3.82 -7.03
CA TYR A 172 -1.44 2.86 -7.66
C TYR A 172 -2.17 2.12 -8.77
N ASP A 173 -1.46 1.48 -9.69
CA ASP A 173 -2.09 0.52 -10.58
C ASP A 173 -2.37 -0.77 -9.79
N ASP A 174 -3.61 -0.94 -9.35
CA ASP A 174 -4.06 -2.10 -8.57
C ASP A 174 -3.84 -3.43 -9.30
N HIS A 175 -4.01 -3.46 -10.63
CA HIS A 175 -3.80 -4.68 -11.39
C HIS A 175 -2.31 -5.04 -11.35
N ALA A 176 -1.44 -4.06 -11.63
CA ALA A 176 0.00 -4.24 -11.54
C ALA A 176 0.46 -4.68 -10.13
N LEU A 177 -0.09 -4.08 -9.06
CA LEU A 177 0.21 -4.50 -7.69
C LEU A 177 -0.04 -6.01 -7.49
N GLY A 178 -1.22 -6.48 -7.88
CA GLY A 178 -1.58 -7.90 -7.76
C GLY A 178 -0.71 -8.80 -8.62
N TYR A 179 -0.45 -8.37 -9.86
CA TYR A 179 0.39 -9.08 -10.81
C TYR A 179 1.82 -9.25 -10.30
N ASP A 180 2.43 -8.18 -9.79
CA ASP A 180 3.81 -8.16 -9.31
C ASP A 180 3.98 -8.97 -8.02
N MET A 181 3.00 -8.88 -7.09
CA MET A 181 2.99 -9.69 -5.87
C MET A 181 3.07 -11.19 -6.17
N TYR A 182 2.26 -11.65 -7.13
CA TYR A 182 2.21 -13.06 -7.51
C TYR A 182 3.38 -13.47 -8.38
N THR A 183 3.79 -12.63 -9.35
CA THR A 183 4.95 -12.91 -10.20
C THR A 183 6.21 -13.10 -9.37
N TRP A 184 6.45 -12.19 -8.42
CA TRP A 184 7.59 -12.32 -7.51
C TRP A 184 7.55 -13.62 -6.69
N CYS A 185 6.39 -13.99 -6.13
CA CYS A 185 6.26 -15.23 -5.36
C CYS A 185 6.46 -16.48 -6.22
N ILE A 186 5.95 -16.47 -7.45
CA ILE A 186 6.09 -17.57 -8.41
C ILE A 186 7.58 -17.75 -8.78
N ASP A 187 8.29 -16.66 -9.04
CA ASP A 187 9.71 -16.74 -9.40
C ASP A 187 10.59 -17.12 -8.20
N TYR A 188 10.25 -16.67 -6.99
CA TYR A 188 10.83 -17.17 -5.76
C TYR A 188 10.60 -18.69 -5.60
N ALA A 189 9.38 -19.17 -5.84
CA ALA A 189 9.05 -20.58 -5.73
C ALA A 189 9.83 -21.43 -6.74
N LYS A 190 9.91 -21.00 -8.01
CA LYS A 190 10.68 -21.69 -9.06
C LYS A 190 12.16 -21.77 -8.74
N SER A 191 12.74 -20.71 -8.18
CA SER A 191 14.18 -20.65 -7.83
C SER A 191 14.53 -21.41 -6.55
N THR A 192 13.60 -21.46 -5.59
CA THR A 192 13.85 -22.06 -4.26
C THR A 192 13.41 -23.52 -4.18
N TRP A 193 12.34 -23.90 -4.89
CA TRP A 193 11.74 -25.23 -4.84
C TRP A 193 11.69 -25.83 -6.25
N PRO A 194 12.74 -26.52 -6.71
CA PRO A 194 12.79 -27.07 -8.06
C PRO A 194 11.70 -28.13 -8.34
N ASP A 195 11.11 -28.70 -7.29
CA ASP A 195 10.00 -29.64 -7.36
C ASP A 195 8.61 -28.97 -7.38
N ALA A 196 8.54 -27.64 -7.26
CA ALA A 196 7.28 -26.90 -7.35
C ALA A 196 6.81 -26.85 -8.80
N THR A 197 5.60 -27.33 -9.05
CA THR A 197 4.96 -27.35 -10.37
C THR A 197 3.57 -26.75 -10.28
N PRO A 198 2.99 -26.34 -11.42
CA PRO A 198 1.59 -25.91 -11.51
C PRO A 198 0.57 -26.86 -10.85
N GLU A 199 0.83 -28.17 -10.88
CA GLU A 199 -0.08 -29.22 -10.41
C GLU A 199 0.00 -29.45 -8.89
N ASN A 200 1.09 -29.03 -8.23
CA ASN A 200 1.33 -29.32 -6.81
C ASN A 200 1.45 -28.06 -5.93
N THR A 201 1.14 -26.90 -6.50
CA THR A 201 1.21 -25.58 -5.84
C THR A 201 -0.19 -24.96 -5.78
N GLY A 202 -0.58 -24.46 -4.61
CA GLY A 202 -1.80 -23.67 -4.41
C GLY A 202 -1.51 -22.17 -4.33
N GLY A 203 -2.40 -21.36 -4.87
CA GLY A 203 -2.40 -19.90 -4.75
C GLY A 203 -3.54 -19.46 -3.83
N ILE A 204 -3.29 -18.59 -2.86
CA ILE A 204 -4.34 -17.96 -2.03
C ILE A 204 -4.29 -16.45 -2.21
N PHE A 205 -5.42 -15.85 -2.61
CA PHE A 205 -5.60 -14.41 -2.54
C PHE A 205 -6.72 -14.06 -1.56
N ILE A 206 -6.47 -13.18 -0.59
CA ILE A 206 -7.52 -12.68 0.31
C ILE A 206 -7.78 -11.20 0.01
N GLY A 207 -9.03 -10.85 -0.31
CA GLY A 207 -9.43 -9.49 -0.68
C GLY A 207 -10.91 -9.25 -0.40
N TYR A 208 -11.56 -8.40 -1.19
CA TYR A 208 -13.00 -8.12 -1.09
C TYR A 208 -13.62 -8.20 -2.48
N ALA A 209 -14.62 -9.05 -2.67
CA ALA A 209 -15.25 -9.22 -3.99
C ALA A 209 -16.09 -8.00 -4.40
N ASP A 210 -16.71 -7.36 -3.42
CA ASP A 210 -17.65 -6.25 -3.65
C ASP A 210 -16.97 -4.87 -3.69
N LEU A 211 -15.64 -4.81 -3.50
CA LEU A 211 -14.87 -3.57 -3.56
C LEU A 211 -14.00 -3.57 -4.81
N GLN A 212 -14.09 -2.49 -5.58
CA GLN A 212 -13.50 -2.42 -6.91
C GLN A 212 -11.97 -2.54 -6.91
N LEU A 213 -11.24 -1.74 -6.12
CA LEU A 213 -9.77 -1.80 -6.10
C LEU A 213 -9.25 -3.17 -5.61
N PRO A 214 -9.79 -3.76 -4.52
CA PRO A 214 -9.49 -5.14 -4.16
C PRO A 214 -9.73 -6.16 -5.27
N GLU A 215 -10.82 -6.02 -6.03
CA GLU A 215 -11.16 -6.92 -7.12
C GLU A 215 -10.22 -6.77 -8.33
N ILE A 216 -9.84 -5.53 -8.69
CA ILE A 216 -8.84 -5.28 -9.74
C ILE A 216 -7.49 -5.89 -9.35
N ARG A 217 -7.08 -5.72 -8.09
CA ARG A 217 -5.83 -6.31 -7.56
C ARG A 217 -5.88 -7.84 -7.57
N ARG A 218 -7.01 -8.43 -7.18
CA ARG A 218 -7.22 -9.89 -7.31
C ARG A 218 -7.10 -10.36 -8.75
N THR A 219 -7.64 -9.60 -9.71
CA THR A 219 -7.56 -9.92 -11.13
C THR A 219 -6.12 -9.93 -11.62
N GLY A 220 -5.29 -8.94 -11.24
CA GLY A 220 -3.86 -8.93 -11.54
C GLY A 220 -3.12 -10.16 -11.00
N ALA A 221 -3.39 -10.53 -9.75
CA ALA A 221 -2.84 -11.74 -9.15
C ALA A 221 -3.26 -13.02 -9.89
N TYR A 222 -4.52 -13.08 -10.32
CA TYR A 222 -5.07 -14.21 -11.08
C TYR A 222 -4.46 -14.30 -12.49
N ASP A 223 -4.23 -13.17 -13.15
CA ASP A 223 -3.59 -13.11 -14.47
C ASP A 223 -2.12 -13.55 -14.39
N ALA A 224 -1.38 -13.12 -13.37
CA ALA A 224 -0.02 -13.62 -13.11
C ALA A 224 -0.01 -15.14 -12.87
N TRP A 225 -1.00 -15.66 -12.14
CA TRP A 225 -1.16 -17.08 -11.88
C TRP A 225 -1.37 -17.88 -13.17
N LEU A 226 -2.38 -17.52 -13.97
CA LEU A 226 -2.67 -18.22 -15.22
C LEU A 226 -1.57 -18.03 -16.27
N GLY A 227 -1.00 -16.83 -16.37
CA GLY A 227 0.10 -16.51 -17.28
C GLY A 227 1.36 -17.34 -17.04
N ASN A 228 1.54 -17.83 -15.82
CA ASN A 228 2.64 -18.73 -15.44
C ASN A 228 2.28 -20.23 -15.54
N GLY A 229 1.15 -20.57 -16.17
CA GLY A 229 0.76 -21.94 -16.47
C GLY A 229 0.01 -22.69 -15.37
N TYR A 230 -0.20 -22.05 -14.22
CA TYR A 230 -1.04 -22.56 -13.13
C TYR A 230 -2.52 -22.64 -13.54
N LYS A 231 -3.30 -23.41 -12.79
CA LYS A 231 -4.71 -23.69 -13.12
C LYS A 231 -5.64 -22.89 -12.22
N GLU A 232 -6.79 -22.51 -12.76
CA GLU A 232 -7.87 -21.86 -12.00
C GLU A 232 -8.24 -22.66 -10.75
N GLY A 233 -8.38 -23.98 -10.89
CA GLY A 233 -8.74 -24.86 -9.77
C GLY A 233 -7.70 -24.95 -8.63
N SER A 234 -6.52 -24.35 -8.78
CA SER A 234 -5.52 -24.22 -7.71
C SER A 234 -5.32 -22.78 -7.23
N PHE A 235 -6.15 -21.84 -7.69
CA PHE A 235 -6.23 -20.47 -7.18
C PHE A 235 -7.46 -20.31 -6.28
N PHE A 236 -7.24 -19.98 -5.01
CA PHE A 236 -8.29 -19.84 -4.01
C PHE A 236 -8.44 -18.37 -3.62
N PHE A 237 -9.54 -17.75 -4.06
CA PHE A 237 -9.94 -16.45 -3.54
C PHE A 237 -10.73 -16.62 -2.25
N LEU A 238 -10.39 -15.84 -1.22
CA LEU A 238 -11.08 -15.83 0.07
C LEU A 238 -11.56 -14.41 0.35
N ASP A 239 -12.85 -14.27 0.62
CA ASP A 239 -13.47 -12.97 0.83
C ASP A 239 -13.30 -12.51 2.29
N GLY A 240 -12.61 -11.39 2.46
CA GLY A 240 -12.40 -10.70 3.72
C GLY A 240 -13.68 -10.10 4.30
N ALA A 241 -14.76 -9.96 3.54
CA ALA A 241 -16.07 -9.54 4.05
C ALA A 241 -16.62 -10.49 5.14
N ALA A 242 -16.03 -11.68 5.29
CA ALA A 242 -16.33 -12.64 6.36
C ALA A 242 -15.86 -12.20 7.76
N GLY A 243 -15.07 -11.14 7.89
CA GLY A 243 -14.60 -10.63 9.18
C GLY A 243 -13.97 -9.25 9.11
N ASP A 244 -13.21 -8.90 10.16
CA ASP A 244 -12.53 -7.60 10.25
C ASP A 244 -11.23 -7.58 9.43
N MET A 245 -10.72 -6.38 9.12
CA MET A 245 -9.43 -6.16 8.45
C MET A 245 -8.23 -6.54 9.33
N THR A 246 -8.05 -7.82 9.64
CA THR A 246 -7.02 -8.31 10.56
C THR A 246 -6.35 -9.60 10.09
N ALA A 247 -5.15 -9.86 10.61
CA ALA A 247 -4.43 -11.10 10.37
C ALA A 247 -5.15 -12.33 10.92
N GLN A 248 -5.97 -12.17 11.96
CA GLN A 248 -6.75 -13.28 12.51
C GLN A 248 -7.88 -13.71 11.57
N THR A 249 -8.57 -12.75 10.95
CA THR A 249 -9.58 -13.05 9.92
C THR A 249 -8.96 -13.82 8.78
N ALA A 250 -7.84 -13.33 8.24
CA ALA A 250 -7.13 -14.01 7.16
C ALA A 250 -6.63 -15.41 7.52
N TYR A 251 -6.12 -15.60 8.74
CA TYR A 251 -5.75 -16.93 9.24
C TYR A 251 -6.96 -17.88 9.23
N ASN A 252 -8.09 -17.43 9.77
CA ASN A 252 -9.32 -18.23 9.85
C ASN A 252 -9.86 -18.62 8.47
N LEU A 253 -9.62 -17.80 7.44
CA LEU A 253 -9.98 -18.08 6.06
C LEU A 253 -8.98 -19.03 5.38
N ALA A 254 -7.68 -18.80 5.54
CA ALA A 254 -6.64 -19.55 4.84
C ALA A 254 -6.42 -20.97 5.37
N ALA A 255 -6.42 -21.16 6.69
CA ALA A 255 -6.08 -22.45 7.30
C ALA A 255 -7.00 -23.60 6.82
N PRO A 256 -8.34 -23.47 6.81
CA PRO A 256 -9.23 -24.52 6.32
C PRO A 256 -8.98 -24.90 4.84
N VAL A 257 -8.59 -23.93 4.01
CA VAL A 257 -8.29 -24.16 2.59
C VAL A 257 -6.99 -24.96 2.44
N MET A 258 -5.96 -24.64 3.22
CA MET A 258 -4.71 -25.40 3.21
C MET A 258 -4.92 -26.85 3.68
N ASP A 259 -5.72 -27.04 4.74
CA ASP A 259 -6.04 -28.35 5.30
C ASP A 259 -6.86 -29.22 4.31
N ALA A 260 -7.88 -28.64 3.68
CA ALA A 260 -8.71 -29.33 2.69
C ALA A 260 -7.93 -29.74 1.44
N ASN A 261 -6.82 -29.07 1.14
CA ASN A 261 -6.00 -29.29 -0.04
C ASN A 261 -4.63 -29.91 0.29
N SER A 262 -4.61 -30.92 1.18
CA SER A 262 -3.38 -31.62 1.62
C SER A 262 -2.50 -32.20 0.50
N LYS A 263 -3.01 -32.36 -0.72
CA LYS A 263 -2.24 -32.77 -1.91
C LYS A 263 -1.29 -31.68 -2.42
N LEU A 264 -1.56 -30.41 -2.12
CA LEU A 264 -0.72 -29.28 -2.49
C LEU A 264 0.44 -29.14 -1.50
N LYS A 265 1.66 -29.22 -2.05
CA LYS A 265 2.91 -29.22 -1.30
C LYS A 265 3.41 -27.80 -1.06
N TYR A 266 3.27 -26.95 -2.08
CA TYR A 266 3.74 -25.57 -2.08
C TYR A 266 2.56 -24.59 -2.04
N TRP A 267 2.78 -23.45 -1.41
CA TRP A 267 1.77 -22.41 -1.30
C TRP A 267 2.35 -21.04 -1.63
N ILE A 268 1.64 -20.34 -2.51
CA ILE A 268 1.84 -18.92 -2.79
C ILE A 268 0.63 -18.19 -2.22
N GLY A 269 0.85 -17.17 -1.40
CA GLY A 269 -0.24 -16.51 -0.68
C GLY A 269 -0.08 -15.00 -0.64
N CYS A 270 -1.06 -14.25 -1.09
CA CYS A 270 -1.02 -12.80 -0.95
C CYS A 270 -2.35 -12.24 -0.44
N GLY A 271 -2.30 -11.31 0.50
CA GLY A 271 -3.44 -10.53 0.91
C GLY A 271 -3.50 -9.20 0.17
N PHE A 272 -4.71 -8.62 0.05
CA PHE A 272 -4.92 -7.27 -0.47
C PHE A 272 -4.04 -6.25 0.28
N PHE A 273 -3.76 -6.46 1.56
CA PHE A 273 -2.90 -5.63 2.39
C PHE A 273 -2.10 -6.49 3.38
N ASP A 274 -1.23 -5.83 4.16
CA ASP A 274 -0.26 -6.45 5.07
C ASP A 274 -0.88 -7.51 5.98
N ASP A 275 -1.91 -7.17 6.75
CA ASP A 275 -2.45 -8.07 7.77
C ASP A 275 -3.00 -9.36 7.19
N TYR A 276 -3.65 -9.29 6.03
CA TYR A 276 -4.13 -10.50 5.36
C TYR A 276 -2.99 -11.41 4.93
N SER A 277 -1.90 -10.83 4.45
CA SER A 277 -0.70 -11.58 4.07
C SER A 277 -0.01 -12.20 5.28
N VAL A 278 0.01 -11.49 6.41
CA VAL A 278 0.48 -12.02 7.71
C VAL A 278 -0.39 -13.20 8.16
N GLY A 279 -1.71 -13.12 8.02
CA GLY A 279 -2.63 -14.21 8.37
C GLY A 279 -2.40 -15.47 7.53
N ILE A 280 -2.20 -15.33 6.22
CA ILE A 280 -1.87 -16.45 5.33
C ILE A 280 -0.53 -17.09 5.72
N ALA A 281 0.49 -16.28 5.99
CA ALA A 281 1.80 -16.76 6.41
C ALA A 281 1.74 -17.53 7.75
N ARG A 282 0.91 -17.09 8.69
CA ARG A 282 0.65 -17.82 9.96
C ARG A 282 -0.06 -19.15 9.71
N ALA A 283 -1.08 -19.18 8.85
CA ALA A 283 -1.78 -20.41 8.49
C ALA A 283 -0.82 -21.44 7.86
N ALA A 284 0.08 -20.98 6.98
CA ALA A 284 1.11 -21.84 6.41
C ALA A 284 2.08 -22.39 7.47
N ALA A 285 2.49 -21.57 8.44
CA ALA A 285 3.38 -22.01 9.51
C ALA A 285 2.72 -23.08 10.39
N ASP A 286 1.47 -22.87 10.80
CA ASP A 286 0.71 -23.81 11.65
C ASP A 286 0.40 -25.12 10.92
N ALA A 287 0.22 -25.07 9.60
CA ALA A 287 0.10 -26.26 8.74
C ALA A 287 1.43 -27.02 8.53
N GLY A 288 2.54 -26.58 9.15
CA GLY A 288 3.87 -27.15 8.96
C GLY A 288 4.47 -26.88 7.57
N LYS A 289 3.99 -25.85 6.87
CA LYS A 289 4.36 -25.47 5.50
C LYS A 289 5.25 -24.23 5.43
N ALA A 290 5.78 -23.74 6.55
CA ALA A 290 6.66 -22.57 6.58
C ALA A 290 7.86 -22.67 5.61
N GLY A 291 8.37 -23.88 5.35
CA GLY A 291 9.49 -24.10 4.41
C GLY A 291 9.08 -24.26 2.95
N THR A 292 7.77 -24.38 2.67
CA THR A 292 7.20 -24.57 1.32
C THR A 292 6.08 -23.56 1.02
N ALA A 293 6.07 -22.44 1.74
CA ALA A 293 5.14 -21.35 1.53
C ALA A 293 5.89 -20.03 1.35
N VAL A 294 5.40 -19.22 0.42
CA VAL A 294 5.90 -17.87 0.16
C VAL A 294 4.70 -16.94 0.01
N CYS A 295 4.82 -15.77 0.60
CA CYS A 295 3.81 -14.75 0.61
C CYS A 295 4.40 -13.40 0.23
N SER A 296 3.58 -12.60 -0.43
CA SER A 296 3.82 -11.18 -0.70
C SER A 296 2.60 -10.36 -0.28
N THR A 297 2.74 -9.04 -0.29
CA THR A 297 1.68 -8.09 0.08
C THR A 297 1.79 -6.80 -0.73
N ALA A 298 0.69 -6.10 -0.94
CA ALA A 298 0.71 -4.68 -1.31
C ALA A 298 0.72 -3.85 -0.02
N GLY A 299 1.65 -2.90 0.10
CA GLY A 299 1.92 -2.20 1.37
C GLY A 299 3.33 -2.48 1.85
N GLY A 300 3.48 -3.20 2.96
CA GLY A 300 4.78 -3.70 3.42
C GLY A 300 5.26 -3.13 4.74
N THR A 301 4.51 -2.22 5.38
CA THR A 301 4.85 -1.69 6.70
C THR A 301 5.02 -2.78 7.75
N ALA A 302 4.06 -3.69 7.85
CA ALA A 302 4.10 -4.74 8.87
C ALA A 302 5.28 -5.68 8.60
N LEU A 303 5.62 -5.87 7.33
CA LEU A 303 6.76 -6.66 6.90
C LEU A 303 8.11 -5.99 7.21
N ILE A 304 8.23 -4.68 6.97
CA ILE A 304 9.41 -3.88 7.35
C ILE A 304 9.64 -3.99 8.87
N SER A 305 8.60 -3.76 9.66
CA SER A 305 8.67 -3.89 11.13
C SER A 305 9.11 -5.29 11.58
N LEU A 306 8.64 -6.33 10.88
CA LEU A 306 9.07 -7.70 11.12
C LEU A 306 10.55 -7.90 10.80
N TRP A 307 11.05 -7.35 9.69
CA TRP A 307 12.45 -7.46 9.29
C TRP A 307 13.41 -6.71 10.23
N ASP A 308 13.02 -5.52 10.70
CA ASP A 308 13.81 -4.77 11.68
C ASP A 308 13.94 -5.49 13.02
N ALA A 309 12.90 -6.25 13.40
CA ALA A 309 12.93 -7.14 14.55
C ALA A 309 13.74 -8.45 14.32
N GLY A 310 14.34 -8.62 13.14
CA GLY A 310 15.05 -9.85 12.74
C GLY A 310 14.13 -11.02 12.41
N GLY A 311 12.85 -10.76 12.16
CA GLY A 311 11.85 -11.75 11.84
C GLY A 311 12.06 -12.39 10.47
N THR A 312 11.69 -13.65 10.38
CA THR A 312 11.69 -14.44 9.14
C THR A 312 10.39 -15.22 9.05
N GLY A 313 9.99 -15.64 7.84
CA GLY A 313 8.77 -16.42 7.65
C GLY A 313 8.43 -16.60 6.17
N ALA A 314 7.19 -17.00 5.92
CA ALA A 314 6.66 -17.15 4.57
C ALA A 314 6.40 -15.80 3.89
N LEU A 315 6.11 -14.72 4.63
CA LEU A 315 6.03 -13.37 4.06
C LEU A 315 7.45 -12.87 3.74
N LYS A 316 7.79 -12.81 2.45
CA LYS A 316 9.16 -12.61 1.96
C LYS A 316 9.35 -11.33 1.15
N SER A 317 8.28 -10.74 0.63
CA SER A 317 8.34 -9.48 -0.11
C SER A 317 7.10 -8.64 0.11
N ALA A 318 7.20 -7.36 -0.26
CA ALA A 318 6.06 -6.49 -0.44
C ALA A 318 6.22 -5.73 -1.75
N VAL A 319 5.14 -5.58 -2.53
CA VAL A 319 5.05 -4.55 -3.56
C VAL A 319 4.70 -3.26 -2.83
N CYS A 320 5.74 -2.45 -2.61
CA CYS A 320 5.73 -1.43 -1.57
C CYS A 320 4.90 -0.21 -1.94
N ILE A 321 3.98 0.14 -1.04
CA ILE A 321 3.23 1.39 -1.04
C ILE A 321 3.79 2.22 0.11
N GLU A 322 4.70 3.13 -0.20
CA GLU A 322 5.38 3.92 0.82
C GLU A 322 4.53 5.16 1.17
N PRO A 323 4.03 5.30 2.42
CA PRO A 323 3.07 6.35 2.77
C PRO A 323 3.57 7.77 2.56
N ARG A 324 4.85 8.05 2.72
CA ARG A 324 5.42 9.40 2.60
C ARG A 324 5.55 9.83 1.14
N LEU A 325 5.91 8.91 0.23
CA LEU A 325 5.79 9.13 -1.21
C LEU A 325 4.33 9.27 -1.63
N TYR A 326 3.45 8.44 -1.09
CA TYR A 326 2.02 8.46 -1.42
C TYR A 326 1.32 9.76 -1.05
N THR A 327 1.63 10.28 0.14
CA THR A 327 0.97 11.46 0.70
C THR A 327 1.51 12.79 0.17
N GLU A 328 2.72 12.82 -0.43
CA GLU A 328 3.29 14.05 -1.01
C GLU A 328 2.34 14.72 -2.02
N PRO A 329 1.95 14.06 -3.12
CA PRO A 329 1.08 14.68 -4.12
C PRO A 329 -0.30 15.00 -3.57
N ILE A 330 -0.83 14.20 -2.64
CA ILE A 330 -2.14 14.45 -2.01
C ILE A 330 -2.10 15.76 -1.23
N PHE A 331 -1.13 15.90 -0.32
CA PHE A 331 -1.06 17.06 0.57
C PHE A 331 -0.59 18.32 -0.17
N CYS A 332 0.40 18.20 -1.05
CA CYS A 332 0.89 19.32 -1.84
C CYS A 332 -0.12 19.76 -2.92
N GLY A 333 -0.88 18.82 -3.51
CA GLY A 333 -2.02 19.07 -4.37
C GLY A 333 -3.10 19.87 -3.66
N LEU A 334 -3.48 19.44 -2.45
CA LEU A 334 -4.41 20.18 -1.60
C LEU A 334 -3.90 21.58 -1.27
N TYR A 335 -2.65 21.72 -0.84
CA TYR A 335 -2.03 23.02 -0.57
C TYR A 335 -2.06 23.95 -1.79
N ALA A 336 -1.79 23.43 -2.99
CA ALA A 336 -1.84 24.21 -4.21
C ALA A 336 -3.27 24.72 -4.53
N MET A 337 -4.31 23.95 -4.16
CA MET A 337 -5.70 24.37 -4.27
C MET A 337 -6.08 25.42 -3.22
N ILE A 338 -5.69 25.22 -1.96
CA ILE A 338 -5.90 26.17 -0.85
C ILE A 338 -5.33 27.55 -1.21
N THR A 339 -4.12 27.56 -1.78
CA THR A 339 -3.42 28.80 -2.17
C THR A 339 -3.86 29.39 -3.51
N GLY A 340 -4.84 28.77 -4.19
CA GLY A 340 -5.35 29.23 -5.48
C GLY A 340 -4.36 29.10 -6.64
N ARG A 341 -3.26 28.34 -6.49
CA ARG A 341 -2.26 28.10 -7.55
C ARG A 341 -2.82 27.22 -8.66
N VAL A 342 -3.79 26.37 -8.33
CA VAL A 342 -4.54 25.47 -9.21
C VAL A 342 -6.01 25.42 -8.79
N THR A 343 -6.88 25.07 -9.73
CA THR A 343 -8.21 24.50 -9.46
C THR A 343 -8.14 22.97 -9.53
N PRO A 344 -9.14 22.24 -8.99
CA PRO A 344 -9.21 20.77 -9.11
C PRO A 344 -9.06 20.28 -10.56
N ALA A 345 -9.69 20.94 -11.53
CA ALA A 345 -9.63 20.54 -12.94
C ALA A 345 -8.29 20.86 -13.63
N SER A 346 -7.43 21.68 -13.01
CA SER A 346 -6.13 22.09 -13.57
C SER A 346 -4.94 21.41 -12.89
N LEU A 347 -5.18 20.65 -11.82
CA LEU A 347 -4.16 19.86 -11.13
C LEU A 347 -3.84 18.64 -12.00
N TRP A 348 -2.57 18.49 -12.39
CA TRP A 348 -2.02 17.37 -13.18
C TRP A 348 -2.79 17.05 -14.49
N PRO A 349 -2.92 18.00 -15.44
CA PRO A 349 -3.75 17.84 -16.63
C PRO A 349 -3.37 16.69 -17.58
N GLU A 350 -2.12 16.23 -17.51
CA GLU A 350 -1.56 15.07 -18.22
C GLU A 350 -2.07 13.73 -17.68
N TRP A 351 -2.55 13.70 -16.44
CA TRP A 351 -3.14 12.52 -15.80
C TRP A 351 -4.66 12.42 -15.95
N ILE A 352 -5.26 13.28 -16.78
CA ILE A 352 -6.69 13.21 -17.10
C ILE A 352 -6.90 12.26 -18.28
N ASP A 353 -7.52 11.11 -18.02
CA ASP A 353 -7.96 10.18 -19.07
C ASP A 353 -9.21 10.73 -19.80
N ARG A 354 -8.94 11.61 -20.75
CA ARG A 354 -9.97 12.23 -21.60
C ARG A 354 -10.65 11.20 -22.50
N SER A 355 -10.02 10.06 -22.78
CA SER A 355 -10.62 8.99 -23.60
C SER A 355 -11.72 8.26 -22.85
N ALA A 356 -11.53 8.06 -21.54
CA ALA A 356 -12.57 7.60 -20.64
C ALA A 356 -13.54 8.70 -20.21
N GLY A 357 -13.42 9.93 -20.76
CA GLY A 357 -14.26 11.08 -20.43
C GLY A 357 -14.11 11.56 -18.98
N GLN A 358 -12.91 11.42 -18.38
CA GLN A 358 -12.60 12.00 -17.07
C GLN A 358 -12.39 13.51 -17.17
N THR A 359 -12.67 14.22 -16.09
CA THR A 359 -12.42 15.66 -15.96
C THR A 359 -11.37 16.01 -14.91
N TYR A 360 -10.97 15.04 -14.09
CA TYR A 360 -9.97 15.19 -13.06
C TYR A 360 -8.84 14.19 -13.25
N ALA A 361 -7.69 14.53 -12.66
CA ALA A 361 -6.49 13.73 -12.73
C ALA A 361 -6.58 12.49 -11.84
N ASP A 362 -6.04 11.40 -12.36
CA ASP A 362 -5.82 10.15 -11.64
C ASP A 362 -4.32 9.86 -11.60
N LEU A 363 -3.61 10.50 -10.68
CA LEU A 363 -2.15 10.38 -10.62
C LEU A 363 -1.75 9.02 -10.06
N ARG A 364 -0.89 8.30 -10.76
CA ARG A 364 -0.43 6.97 -10.32
C ARG A 364 1.04 6.97 -9.94
N LEU A 365 1.32 6.42 -8.76
CA LEU A 365 2.67 6.20 -8.28
C LEU A 365 3.15 4.79 -8.67
N PRO A 366 4.45 4.62 -8.93
CA PRO A 366 5.05 3.31 -9.09
C PRO A 366 5.15 2.63 -7.72
N ALA A 367 5.02 1.31 -7.69
CA ALA A 367 5.32 0.51 -6.52
C ALA A 367 6.64 -0.25 -6.74
N VAL A 368 7.41 -0.43 -5.67
CA VAL A 368 8.71 -1.12 -5.72
C VAL A 368 8.60 -2.42 -4.94
N THR A 369 8.97 -3.55 -5.55
CA THR A 369 9.06 -4.79 -4.79
C THR A 369 10.26 -4.76 -3.84
N ILE A 370 9.99 -4.73 -2.55
CA ILE A 370 10.99 -4.78 -1.49
C ILE A 370 11.14 -6.19 -0.92
N THR A 371 12.36 -6.53 -0.51
CA THR A 371 12.77 -7.75 0.17
C THR A 371 13.70 -7.38 1.33
N GLN A 372 14.11 -8.37 2.14
CA GLN A 372 15.13 -8.15 3.18
C GLN A 372 16.46 -7.58 2.64
N ASP A 373 16.74 -7.80 1.35
CA ASP A 373 18.01 -7.39 0.74
C ASP A 373 18.04 -5.92 0.35
N ASN A 374 16.90 -5.31 0.02
CA ASN A 374 16.85 -3.97 -0.56
C ASN A 374 15.97 -2.97 0.22
N TYR A 375 15.20 -3.40 1.23
CA TYR A 375 14.22 -2.50 1.85
C TYR A 375 14.86 -1.30 2.53
N LYS A 376 16.04 -1.46 3.16
CA LYS A 376 16.75 -0.35 3.81
C LYS A 376 17.21 0.69 2.80
N ASP A 377 17.74 0.24 1.68
CA ASP A 377 18.18 1.14 0.60
C ASP A 377 16.98 1.88 0.01
N TYR A 378 15.87 1.19 -0.25
CA TYR A 378 14.65 1.84 -0.73
C TYR A 378 14.14 2.90 0.24
N LEU A 379 14.07 2.59 1.54
CA LEU A 379 13.55 3.51 2.55
C LEU A 379 14.49 4.69 2.82
N ALA A 380 15.81 4.48 2.75
CA ALA A 380 16.79 5.57 2.79
C ALA A 380 16.69 6.51 1.58
N PHE A 381 16.41 5.96 0.40
CA PHE A 381 16.11 6.76 -0.80
C PHE A 381 14.86 7.61 -0.56
N VAL A 382 13.80 7.04 0.01
CA VAL A 382 12.56 7.80 0.27
C VAL A 382 12.81 8.95 1.24
N ASP A 383 13.57 8.74 2.31
CA ASP A 383 13.90 9.81 3.27
C ASP A 383 14.68 10.94 2.59
N THR A 384 15.64 10.58 1.74
CA THR A 384 16.43 11.53 0.93
C THR A 384 15.54 12.30 -0.05
N TYR A 385 14.66 11.61 -0.78
CA TYR A 385 13.78 12.20 -1.78
C TYR A 385 12.74 13.13 -1.13
N THR A 386 12.09 12.68 -0.06
CA THR A 386 11.05 13.45 0.64
C THR A 386 11.65 14.54 1.53
N GLU A 387 12.94 14.41 1.88
CA GLU A 387 13.61 15.17 2.92
C GLU A 387 12.82 15.09 4.26
N LEU A 388 12.35 13.89 4.58
CA LEU A 388 11.71 13.53 5.86
C LEU A 388 12.59 12.48 6.53
N ASP A 389 13.07 12.76 7.74
CA ASP A 389 13.92 11.86 8.53
C ASP A 389 13.03 10.95 9.37
N ALA A 390 12.66 9.79 8.84
CA ALA A 390 11.73 8.87 9.49
C ALA A 390 12.25 7.44 9.64
N TYR A 391 13.31 7.06 8.93
CA TYR A 391 13.96 5.77 9.08
C TYR A 391 15.43 5.90 9.49
N PRO A 392 15.90 5.05 10.42
CA PRO A 392 17.28 5.10 10.92
C PRO A 392 18.27 4.37 10.00
N TYR A 393 18.04 4.40 8.69
CA TYR A 393 18.91 3.72 7.71
C TYR A 393 19.98 4.66 7.18
N PRO A 394 21.19 4.16 6.85
CA PRO A 394 22.22 4.98 6.21
C PRO A 394 21.73 5.56 4.88
N GLU A 395 22.22 6.74 4.53
CA GLU A 395 22.01 7.34 3.21
C GLU A 395 22.41 6.37 2.08
N THR A 396 21.75 6.50 0.94
CA THR A 396 21.96 5.67 -0.24
C THR A 396 22.12 6.52 -1.50
N ASP A 397 22.91 6.01 -2.45
CA ASP A 397 23.00 6.55 -3.81
C ASP A 397 21.98 5.86 -4.76
N ALA A 398 21.22 4.86 -4.26
CA ALA A 398 20.22 4.16 -5.05
C ALA A 398 19.07 5.09 -5.44
N THR A 399 18.61 5.00 -6.69
CA THR A 399 17.47 5.76 -7.20
C THR A 399 16.33 4.82 -7.54
N TYR A 400 15.11 5.21 -7.16
CA TYR A 400 13.89 4.46 -7.48
C TYR A 400 12.91 5.36 -8.23
N PRO A 401 12.00 4.77 -9.03
CA PRO A 401 10.95 5.54 -9.68
C PRO A 401 10.01 6.13 -8.61
N VAL A 402 9.61 7.39 -8.80
CA VAL A 402 8.70 8.12 -7.87
C VAL A 402 7.39 8.53 -8.54
N LEU A 403 7.33 8.53 -9.87
CA LEU A 403 6.13 8.80 -10.66
C LEU A 403 6.03 7.79 -11.81
N ALA A 404 4.82 7.30 -12.10
CA ALA A 404 4.58 6.52 -13.30
C ALA A 404 4.48 7.46 -14.53
N ALA A 405 4.50 6.89 -15.74
CA ALA A 405 4.34 7.67 -16.97
C ALA A 405 2.85 7.99 -17.24
N PRO A 406 2.48 9.25 -17.57
CA PRO A 406 1.10 9.61 -17.89
C PRO A 406 0.70 9.23 -19.34
N PRO A 407 -0.60 9.03 -19.61
CA PRO A 407 -1.62 8.69 -18.63
C PRO A 407 -1.39 7.24 -18.18
N ALA A 408 -1.22 6.99 -16.89
CA ALA A 408 -1.30 5.62 -16.42
C ALA A 408 -2.72 5.13 -16.74
N ALA A 409 -2.81 3.95 -17.36
CA ALA A 409 -4.09 3.38 -17.76
C ALA A 409 -5.04 3.43 -16.54
N THR A 410 -6.21 4.04 -16.71
CA THR A 410 -7.22 4.02 -15.66
C THR A 410 -7.53 2.55 -15.39
N SER A 411 -7.60 2.15 -14.13
CA SER A 411 -8.07 0.82 -13.75
C SER A 411 -9.49 0.52 -14.24
N ALA A 412 -10.22 1.55 -14.68
CA ALA A 412 -11.49 1.48 -15.41
C ALA A 412 -11.38 0.92 -16.85
N SER A 413 -10.18 0.85 -17.44
CA SER A 413 -9.97 0.30 -18.79
C SER A 413 -9.84 -1.23 -18.82
N ALA A 414 -9.68 -1.87 -17.66
CA ALA A 414 -9.91 -3.30 -17.49
C ALA A 414 -11.42 -3.59 -17.46
N ASN A 415 -12.10 -3.28 -18.57
CA ASN A 415 -13.46 -3.75 -18.78
C ASN A 415 -13.47 -5.27 -18.63
N LEU A 416 -14.22 -5.71 -17.62
CA LEU A 416 -14.82 -7.04 -17.47
C LEU A 416 -15.22 -7.59 -18.84
N THR A 417 -14.31 -8.31 -19.48
CA THR A 417 -14.70 -9.32 -20.46
C THR A 417 -15.08 -10.54 -19.66
N THR A 418 -16.25 -10.48 -19.02
CA THR A 418 -17.01 -11.68 -18.71
C THR A 418 -17.42 -12.30 -20.03
N THR A 419 -16.52 -13.05 -20.66
CA THR A 419 -16.92 -14.10 -21.59
C THR A 419 -17.27 -15.31 -20.74
N GLY A 420 -18.57 -15.64 -20.72
CA GLY A 420 -19.02 -16.98 -20.32
C GLY A 420 -18.67 -18.05 -21.34
#